data_AF-A0A963GR87-F1
#
_entry.id   AF-A0A963GR87-F1
#
_cell.length_a   1.000
_cell.length_b   1.000
_cell.length_c   1.000
_cell.angle_alpha   90.00
_cell.angle_beta   90.00
_cell.angle_gamma   90.00
#
_symmetry.space_group_name_H-M   'P 1'
#
loop_
_entity.id
_entity.type
_entity.pdbx_description
1 polymer ?
#
loop_
_entity_poly.entity_id
_entity_poly.type
_entity_poly.pdbx_seq_one_letter_code
_entity_poly.pdbx_strand_id
1 'polypeptide(L)'
;MGDIVERLLFPVDADSDEAGERDASARSIDGPALEPADDELILSSRRKLTLRCGKASITLYPSGKIVLRGEYILSDAEGVNRINGGRIELN
;
A
#
# COMPACT_ATOMS: atom_id res chain seq x y z
N MET A 1 11.16 8.88 24.87
CA MET A 1 10.36 7.65 24.75
C MET A 1 10.21 7.41 23.25
N GLY A 2 11.17 6.71 22.67
CA GLY A 2 11.33 6.58 21.23
C GLY A 2 10.57 5.37 20.73
N ASP A 3 9.70 5.57 19.75
CA ASP A 3 9.06 4.48 19.03
C ASP A 3 9.84 4.25 17.73
N ILE A 4 10.51 3.10 17.65
CA ILE A 4 11.38 2.69 16.56
C ILE A 4 10.52 1.81 15.65
N VAL A 5 9.52 2.42 14.99
CA VAL A 5 8.71 1.69 14.01
C VAL A 5 9.58 1.30 12.82
N GLU A 6 9.92 0.01 12.79
CA GLU A 6 10.77 -0.63 11.82
C GLU A 6 10.27 -0.42 10.39
N ARG A 7 11.24 -0.17 9.53
CA ARG A 7 11.08 0.31 8.17
C ARG A 7 10.87 -0.88 7.24
N LEU A 8 9.63 -1.36 7.13
CA LEU A 8 9.20 -2.26 6.05
C LEU A 8 8.93 -1.43 4.78
N LEU A 9 9.99 -1.18 4.01
CA LEU A 9 9.88 -0.79 2.61
C LEU A 9 9.73 -2.07 1.80
N PHE A 10 8.49 -2.43 1.45
CA PHE A 10 8.25 -3.46 0.43
C PHE A 10 8.84 -2.99 -0.90
N PRO A 11 9.70 -3.78 -1.57
CA PRO A 11 10.00 -3.56 -2.97
C PRO A 11 8.73 -3.83 -3.77
N VAL A 12 8.27 -2.82 -4.51
CA VAL A 12 7.18 -2.96 -5.46
C VAL A 12 7.81 -3.52 -6.71
N ASP A 13 7.57 -4.80 -7.01
CA ASP A 13 8.11 -5.42 -8.22
C ASP A 13 7.74 -4.55 -9.43
N ALA A 14 8.80 -4.15 -10.14
CA ALA A 14 8.72 -3.40 -11.38
C ALA A 14 8.01 -4.29 -12.41
N ASP A 15 7.07 -3.70 -13.15
CA ASP A 15 6.52 -4.35 -14.34
C ASP A 15 7.68 -4.63 -15.30
N SER A 16 8.04 -5.91 -15.44
CA SER A 16 9.17 -6.39 -16.22
C SER A 16 8.88 -6.31 -17.71
N ASP A 17 9.43 -5.32 -18.40
CA ASP A 17 9.81 -5.41 -19.81
C ASP A 17 10.90 -4.36 -20.09
N GLU A 18 12.15 -4.72 -19.79
CA GLU A 18 13.36 -4.41 -20.58
C GLU A 18 14.63 -4.91 -19.86
N ALA A 19 15.38 -5.78 -20.54
CA ALA A 19 16.64 -6.34 -20.09
C ALA A 19 17.74 -5.26 -20.10
N GLY A 20 18.45 -5.12 -18.98
CA GLY A 20 19.60 -4.22 -18.89
C GLY A 20 20.27 -4.26 -17.52
N GLU A 21 21.28 -5.12 -17.41
CA GLU A 21 22.19 -5.31 -16.27
C GLU A 21 22.57 -4.00 -15.56
N ARG A 22 22.07 -3.81 -14.33
CA ARG A 22 22.70 -2.97 -13.30
C ARG A 22 22.53 -3.61 -11.93
N ASP A 23 23.61 -4.27 -11.52
CA ASP A 23 23.90 -4.67 -10.16
C ASP A 23 23.83 -3.47 -9.20
N ALA A 24 22.88 -3.51 -8.26
CA ALA A 24 22.92 -2.75 -7.02
C ALA A 24 22.01 -3.42 -5.98
N SER A 25 22.52 -4.52 -5.40
CA SER A 25 22.16 -5.02 -4.09
C SER A 25 20.67 -5.34 -3.88
N ALA A 26 20.25 -6.48 -4.43
CA ALA A 26 19.25 -7.29 -3.76
C ALA A 26 19.82 -7.71 -2.40
N ARG A 27 19.59 -6.88 -1.37
CA ARG A 27 19.57 -7.41 -0.01
C ARG A 27 18.40 -8.37 0.01
N SER A 28 18.69 -9.66 -0.09
CA SER A 28 17.80 -10.71 0.36
C SER A 28 17.38 -10.35 1.77
N ILE A 29 16.17 -9.82 1.88
CA ILE A 29 15.46 -9.84 3.14
C ILE A 29 14.97 -11.27 3.28
N ASP A 30 15.81 -12.11 3.89
CA ASP A 30 15.31 -13.22 4.68
C ASP A 30 14.51 -12.59 5.82
N GLY A 31 13.30 -12.12 5.48
CA GLY A 31 12.40 -11.49 6.41
C GLY A 31 11.95 -12.55 7.40
N PRO A 32 11.88 -12.25 8.71
CA PRO A 32 11.37 -13.20 9.67
C PRO A 32 10.01 -13.68 9.16
N ALA A 33 9.83 -15.00 9.13
CA ALA A 33 8.50 -15.57 9.07
C ALA A 33 7.70 -14.84 10.14
N LEU A 34 6.65 -14.10 9.73
CA LEU A 34 5.71 -13.54 10.67
C LEU A 34 5.02 -14.74 11.33
N GLU A 35 5.62 -15.24 12.40
CA GLU A 35 4.90 -15.84 13.49
C GLU A 35 3.80 -14.84 13.84
N PRO A 36 2.51 -15.22 13.87
CA PRO A 36 1.42 -14.31 14.13
C PRO A 36 1.48 -13.87 15.60
N ALA A 37 2.36 -12.91 15.87
CA ALA A 37 2.33 -12.08 17.04
C ALA A 37 1.45 -10.88 16.67
N ASP A 38 0.20 -10.97 17.15
CA ASP A 38 -0.91 -10.02 16.97
C ASP A 38 -1.65 -10.13 15.63
N ASP A 39 -2.99 -10.16 15.71
CA ASP A 39 -3.93 -10.22 14.57
C ASP A 39 -3.89 -8.96 13.68
N GLU A 40 -2.92 -8.06 13.86
CA GLU A 40 -2.89 -6.72 13.26
C GLU A 40 -1.53 -6.37 12.62
N LEU A 41 -1.57 -5.97 11.34
CA LEU A 41 -0.42 -5.43 10.61
C LEU A 41 -0.57 -3.91 10.40
N ILE A 42 0.37 -3.12 10.94
CA ILE A 42 0.37 -1.65 10.81
C ILE A 42 1.45 -1.18 9.84
N LEU A 43 1.04 -0.49 8.77
CA LEU A 43 1.95 0.16 7.82
C LEU A 43 1.86 1.69 7.94
N SER A 44 2.99 2.37 8.16
CA SER A 44 3.04 3.83 8.36
C SER A 44 4.04 4.53 7.43
N SER A 45 3.73 5.77 7.04
CA SER A 45 4.62 6.62 6.21
C SER A 45 4.38 8.09 6.49
N ARG A 46 5.47 8.88 6.58
CA ARG A 46 5.40 10.34 6.79
C ARG A 46 5.09 11.12 5.51
N ARG A 47 5.20 10.50 4.33
CA ARG A 47 5.14 11.22 3.03
C ARG A 47 4.15 10.66 2.03
N LYS A 48 4.14 9.36 1.81
CA LYS A 48 3.25 8.70 0.84
C LYS A 48 3.35 7.21 1.07
N LEU A 49 2.22 6.52 1.02
CA LEU A 49 2.18 5.06 1.04
C LEU A 49 1.40 4.60 -0.19
N THR A 50 1.99 3.74 -1.01
CA THR A 50 1.33 3.17 -2.19
C THR A 50 1.42 1.66 -2.12
N LEU A 51 0.28 0.99 -2.16
CA LEU A 51 0.18 -0.44 -2.44
C LEU A 51 -0.19 -0.59 -3.93
N ARG A 52 0.62 -1.30 -4.71
CA ARG A 52 0.45 -1.43 -6.16
C ARG A 52 0.49 -2.89 -6.59
N CYS A 53 -0.40 -3.25 -7.50
CA CYS A 53 -0.40 -4.54 -8.19
C CYS A 53 -0.81 -4.28 -9.65
N GLY A 54 0.14 -4.36 -10.58
CA GLY A 54 -0.06 -4.01 -12.00
C GLY A 54 -0.69 -2.62 -12.21
N LYS A 55 -1.89 -2.60 -12.81
CA LYS A 55 -2.67 -1.37 -13.07
C LYS A 55 -3.45 -0.84 -11.86
N ALA A 56 -3.56 -1.63 -10.79
CA ALA A 56 -4.29 -1.24 -9.58
C ALA A 56 -3.36 -0.57 -8.55
N SER A 57 -3.88 0.43 -7.84
CA SER A 57 -3.15 1.04 -6.71
C SER A 57 -4.07 1.64 -5.66
N ILE A 58 -3.63 1.55 -4.41
CA ILE A 58 -4.16 2.28 -3.26
C ILE A 58 -3.07 3.22 -2.78
N THR A 59 -3.34 4.53 -2.76
CA THR A 59 -2.34 5.55 -2.39
C THR A 59 -2.86 6.45 -1.27
N LEU A 60 -2.09 6.56 -0.18
CA LEU A 60 -2.32 7.46 0.94
C LEU A 60 -1.33 8.63 0.88
N TYR A 61 -1.84 9.84 1.07
CA TYR A 61 -1.07 11.09 1.13
C TYR A 61 -1.06 11.68 2.55
N PRO A 62 -0.08 12.54 2.91
CA PRO A 62 0.01 13.14 4.25
C PRO A 62 -1.17 14.08 4.56
N SER A 63 -1.86 14.56 3.53
CA SER A 63 -3.05 15.40 3.66
C SER A 63 -4.30 14.63 4.06
N GLY A 64 -4.22 13.30 4.23
CA GLY A 64 -5.38 12.43 4.43
C GLY A 64 -6.11 12.06 3.13
N LYS A 65 -5.64 12.55 1.97
CA LYS A 65 -6.19 12.14 0.68
C LYS A 65 -5.86 10.67 0.41
N ILE A 66 -6.89 9.90 0.08
CA ILE A 66 -6.78 8.50 -0.36
C ILE A 66 -7.19 8.42 -1.83
N VAL A 67 -6.45 7.67 -2.63
CA VAL A 67 -6.74 7.44 -4.05
C VAL A 67 -6.78 5.94 -4.32
N LEU A 68 -7.91 5.46 -4.80
CA LEU A 68 -8.11 4.11 -5.33
C LEU A 68 -8.08 4.18 -6.86
N ARG A 69 -7.24 3.35 -7.50
CA ARG A 69 -7.17 3.21 -8.96
C ARG A 69 -7.20 1.75 -9.34
N GLY A 70 -7.92 1.45 -10.41
CA GLY A 70 -8.04 0.14 -11.02
C GLY A 70 -8.99 0.20 -12.20
N GLU A 71 -9.08 -0.86 -13.00
CA GLU A 71 -10.06 -0.99 -14.08
C GLU A 71 -11.49 -1.18 -13.53
N TYR A 72 -11.62 -1.79 -12.36
CA TYR A 72 -12.87 -2.03 -11.66
C TYR A 72 -12.66 -1.95 -10.15
N ILE A 73 -13.59 -1.30 -9.45
CA ILE A 73 -13.60 -1.21 -7.98
C ILE A 73 -14.92 -1.79 -7.50
N LEU A 74 -14.86 -2.92 -6.80
CA LEU A 74 -16.00 -3.48 -6.07
C LEU A 74 -15.97 -2.96 -4.64
N SER A 75 -17.03 -2.29 -4.22
CA SER A 75 -17.24 -1.88 -2.83
C SER A 75 -18.51 -2.55 -2.32
N ASP A 76 -18.31 -3.70 -1.66
CA ASP A 76 -19.40 -4.55 -1.16
C ASP A 76 -19.40 -4.59 0.37
N ALA A 77 -20.59 -4.69 0.96
CA ALA A 77 -20.78 -4.78 2.40
C ALA A 77 -22.07 -5.54 2.72
N GLU A 78 -22.03 -6.48 3.68
CA GLU A 78 -23.23 -7.16 4.20
C GLU A 78 -24.19 -6.20 4.92
N GLY A 79 -23.64 -5.12 5.46
CA GLY A 79 -24.37 -4.05 6.14
C GLY A 79 -24.47 -2.78 5.30
N VAL A 80 -24.13 -1.65 5.90
CA VAL A 80 -24.22 -0.34 5.24
C VAL A 80 -22.84 0.07 4.71
N ASN A 81 -22.74 0.25 3.39
CA ASN A 81 -21.62 0.98 2.79
C ASN A 81 -21.88 2.49 2.89
N ARG A 82 -21.32 3.15 3.91
CA ARG A 82 -21.58 4.55 4.22
C ARG A 82 -20.53 5.47 3.61
N ILE A 83 -20.97 6.36 2.72
CA ILE A 83 -20.15 7.42 2.15
C ILE A 83 -20.64 8.76 2.68
N ASN A 84 -19.79 9.46 3.43
CA ASN A 84 -20.10 10.78 3.99
C ASN A 84 -19.12 11.82 3.44
N GLY A 85 -19.63 12.97 3.02
CA GLY A 85 -18.80 14.10 2.63
C GLY A 85 -19.62 15.37 2.48
N GLY A 86 -18.99 16.54 2.63
CA GLY A 86 -19.66 17.82 2.35
C GLY A 86 -20.11 17.97 0.90
N ARG A 87 -19.52 17.17 -0.01
CA ARG A 87 -19.91 16.98 -1.40
C ARG A 87 -19.52 15.58 -1.84
N ILE A 88 -20.41 14.89 -2.53
CA ILE A 88 -20.16 13.61 -3.17
C ILE A 88 -20.45 13.79 -4.65
N GLU A 89 -19.46 13.47 -5.48
CA GLU A 89 -19.60 13.48 -6.94
C GLU A 89 -19.63 12.02 -7.43
N LEU A 90 -20.71 11.66 -8.11
CA LEU A 90 -20.90 10.35 -8.73
C LEU A 90 -21.17 10.58 -10.21
N ASN A 91 -20.46 9.85 -11.08
CA ASN A 91 -20.62 9.88 -12.53
C ASN A 91 -20.82 8.46 -13.06
#